data_AF-A0A8B6M1M9-F1
#
_entry.id   AF-A0A8B6M1M9-F1
#
_cell.length_a   1.000
_cell.length_b   1.000
_cell.length_c   1.000
_cell.angle_alpha   90.00
_cell.angle_beta   90.00
_cell.angle_gamma   90.00
#
_symmetry.space_group_name_H-M   'P 1'
#
loop_
_entity.id
_entity.type
_entity.pdbx_description
1 polymer ?
#
loop_
_entity_poly.entity_id
_entity_poly.type
_entity_poly.pdbx_seq_one_letter_code
_entity_poly.pdbx_strand_id
1 'polypeptide(L)' 'MAIEYGKSGKIVAKRFTLEEIEQASENMTGFCRACGEEAACCEPDARNYKCEACGARQMFGAEELFLMGAVKA' A
#
# COMPACT_ATOMS: atom_id res chain seq x y z
N MET A 1 12.93 -12.70 -18.39
CA MET A 1 13.82 -11.82 -17.60
C MET A 1 13.37 -11.88 -16.15
N ALA A 2 14.32 -12.04 -15.24
CA ALA A 2 14.18 -12.64 -13.92
C ALA A 2 13.07 -12.01 -13.07
N ILE A 3 12.18 -12.86 -12.56
CA ILE A 3 11.22 -12.49 -11.52
C ILE A 3 11.97 -12.58 -10.20
N GLU A 4 12.73 -11.55 -9.85
CA GLU A 4 13.37 -11.46 -8.54
C GLU A 4 12.33 -10.91 -7.55
N TYR A 5 11.57 -11.81 -6.91
CA TYR A 5 10.84 -11.49 -5.69
C TYR A 5 11.86 -11.31 -4.54
N GLY A 6 12.59 -10.20 -4.60
CA GLY A 6 13.59 -9.81 -3.60
C GLY A 6 12.92 -9.31 -2.33
N LYS A 7 12.55 -10.25 -1.45
CA LYS A 7 12.66 -10.22 0.02
C LYS A 7 11.74 -11.30 0.56
N SER A 8 12.34 -12.40 1.01
CA SER A 8 11.71 -13.38 1.90
C SER A 8 11.17 -12.64 3.13
N GLY A 9 9.89 -12.33 3.18
CA GLY A 9 9.32 -11.62 4.31
C GLY A 9 7.80 -11.58 4.20
N LYS A 10 7.15 -12.34 5.08
CA LYS A 10 5.69 -12.45 5.29
C LYS A 10 4.91 -11.23 4.79
N ILE A 11 3.90 -11.45 3.95
CA ILE A 11 2.91 -10.42 3.59
C ILE A 11 2.42 -9.77 4.88
N VAL A 12 2.79 -8.52 5.11
CA VAL A 12 2.32 -7.76 6.28
C VAL A 12 0.94 -7.24 5.92
N ALA A 13 -0.09 -7.87 6.46
CA ALA A 13 -1.43 -7.32 6.42
C ALA A 13 -1.51 -6.13 7.40
N LYS A 14 -0.92 -4.99 7.02
CA LYS A 14 -1.08 -3.72 7.76
C LYS A 14 -2.57 -3.39 7.76
N ARG A 15 -3.13 -3.13 8.95
CA ARG A 15 -4.49 -2.66 9.13
C ARG A 15 -4.47 -1.24 9.66
N PHE A 16 -5.36 -0.40 9.15
CA PHE A 16 -5.43 1.03 9.43
C PHE A 16 -6.66 1.36 10.27
N THR A 17 -6.62 2.42 11.07
CA THR A 17 -7.84 3.04 11.59
C THR A 17 -8.53 3.82 10.47
N LEU A 18 -9.79 4.21 10.67
CA LEU A 18 -10.47 5.09 9.72
C LEU A 18 -9.73 6.43 9.57
N GLU A 19 -9.30 7.02 10.68
CA GLU A 19 -8.54 8.27 10.72
C GLU A 19 -7.23 8.17 9.91
N GLU A 20 -6.49 7.05 10.03
CA GLU A 20 -5.26 6.82 9.26
C GLU A 20 -5.55 6.75 7.74
N ILE A 21 -6.68 6.17 7.34
CA ILE A 21 -7.11 6.14 5.93
C ILE A 21 -7.49 7.53 5.43
N GLU A 22 -8.26 8.29 6.20
CA GLU A 22 -8.68 9.65 5.84
C GLU A 22 -7.46 10.55 5.63
N GLN A 23 -6.53 10.54 6.59
CA GLN A 23 -5.27 11.28 6.49
C GLN A 23 -4.42 10.84 5.29
N ALA A 24 -4.35 9.53 5.02
CA ALA A 24 -3.61 9.04 3.86
C ALA A 24 -4.25 9.46 2.53
N SER A 25 -5.58 9.53 2.46
CA SER A 25 -6.30 10.02 1.28
C SER A 25 -5.99 11.50 1.03
N GLU A 26 -6.10 12.33 2.07
CA GLU A 26 -5.79 13.77 1.98
C GLU A 26 -4.33 14.03 1.58
N ASN A 27 -3.40 13.25 2.13
CA ASN A 27 -1.97 13.41 1.89
C ASN A 27 -1.47 12.73 0.62
N MET A 28 -2.35 12.10 -0.18
CA MET A 28 -1.96 11.27 -1.33
C MET A 28 -0.88 10.24 -0.96
N THR A 29 -1.10 9.53 0.15
CA THR A 29 -0.19 8.52 0.67
C THR A 29 -0.64 7.12 0.26
N GLY A 30 0.26 6.37 -0.36
CA GLY A 30 0.05 4.96 -0.71
C GLY A 30 0.88 4.03 0.14
N PHE A 31 0.43 2.78 0.26
CA PHE A 31 1.10 1.76 1.05
C PHE A 31 1.36 0.50 0.25
N CYS A 32 2.59 0.00 0.35
CA CYS A 32 2.97 -1.26 -0.26
C CYS A 32 2.53 -2.43 0.61
N ARG A 33 1.61 -3.25 0.10
CA ARG A 33 1.15 -4.46 0.79
C ARG A 33 2.15 -5.63 0.79
N ALA A 34 3.25 -5.52 0.04
CA ALA A 34 4.31 -6.53 0.05
C ALA A 34 5.35 -6.25 1.15
N CYS A 35 5.88 -5.03 1.21
CA CYS A 35 6.97 -4.68 2.11
C CYS A 35 6.61 -3.68 3.22
N GLY A 36 5.43 -3.06 3.16
CA GLY A 36 4.97 -2.07 4.15
C GLY A 36 5.45 -0.64 3.89
N GLU A 37 6.21 -0.39 2.82
CA GLU A 37 6.72 0.94 2.46
C GLU A 37 5.58 1.92 2.14
N GLU A 38 5.79 3.18 2.47
CA GLU A 38 4.88 4.29 2.18
C GLU A 38 5.43 5.11 1.02
N ALA A 39 4.56 5.71 0.20
CA ALA A 39 5.00 6.69 -0.79
C ALA A 39 4.02 7.85 -0.88
N ALA A 40 4.60 9.03 -1.10
CA ALA A 40 3.87 10.24 -1.41
C ALA A 40 3.41 10.26 -2.88
N CYS A 41 2.52 11.20 -3.21
CA CYS A 41 1.97 11.40 -4.55
C CYS A 41 1.30 10.14 -5.13
N CYS A 42 0.70 9.31 -4.26
CA CYS A 42 -0.07 8.15 -4.64
C CYS A 42 -1.56 8.51 -4.57
N GLU A 43 -2.27 8.39 -5.70
CA GLU A 43 -3.70 8.67 -5.75
C GLU A 43 -4.48 7.77 -4.76
N PRO A 44 -5.57 8.26 -4.13
CA PRO A 44 -6.34 7.47 -3.17
C PRO A 44 -6.91 6.16 -3.73
N ASP A 45 -7.25 6.14 -5.02
CA ASP A 45 -7.76 4.99 -5.76
C ASP A 45 -6.65 4.16 -6.45
N ALA A 46 -5.37 4.51 -6.23
CA ALA A 46 -4.25 3.84 -6.88
C ALA A 46 -4.24 2.34 -6.56
N ARG A 47 -3.99 1.53 -7.58
CA ARG A 47 -3.97 0.07 -7.47
C ARG A 47 -2.82 -0.55 -8.25
N ASN A 48 -2.06 -1.44 -7.60
CA ASN A 48 -0.93 -2.16 -8.18
C ASN A 48 0.16 -1.25 -8.78
N TYR A 49 0.37 -0.07 -8.20
CA TYR A 49 1.50 0.76 -8.55
C TYR A 49 2.79 0.05 -8.15
N LYS A 50 3.88 0.35 -8.86
CA LYS A 50 5.19 -0.23 -8.57
C LYS A 50 5.74 0.42 -7.30
N CYS A 51 6.02 -0.39 -6.29
CA CYS A 51 6.74 0.08 -5.11
C CYS A 51 8.22 0.31 -5.47
N GLU A 52 8.74 1.49 -5.17
CA GLU A 52 10.14 1.83 -5.46
C GLU A 52 11.13 1.10 -4.53
N ALA A 53 10.70 0.73 -3.30
CA ALA A 53 11.56 0.07 -2.33
C ALA A 53 11.74 -1.44 -2.54
N CYS A 54 10.69 -2.15 -2.99
CA CYS A 54 10.75 -3.61 -3.20
C CYS A 54 10.51 -4.05 -4.65
N GLY A 55 10.15 -3.14 -5.55
CA GLY A 55 9.86 -3.44 -6.95
C GLY A 55 8.53 -4.16 -7.21
N ALA A 56 7.83 -4.62 -6.17
CA ALA A 56 6.54 -5.30 -6.32
C ALA A 56 5.44 -4.33 -6.77
N ARG A 57 4.52 -4.80 -7.60
CA ARG A 57 3.31 -4.07 -8.01
C ARG A 57 2.19 -4.19 -6.98
N GLN A 58 2.53 -3.87 -5.73
CA GLN A 58 1.67 -4.06 -4.56
C GLN A 58 1.44 -2.74 -3.82
N MET A 59 1.55 -1.60 -4.51
CA MET A 59 1.27 -0.29 -3.96
C MET A 59 -0.19 0.09 -4.18
N PHE A 60 -0.86 0.53 -3.10
CA PHE A 60 -2.29 0.85 -3.09
C PHE A 60 -2.53 2.18 -2.39
N GLY A 61 -3.49 2.96 -2.91
CA GLY A 61 -3.97 4.19 -2.29
C GLY A 61 -4.93 3.92 -1.12
N ALA A 62 -5.23 4.98 -0.37
CA ALA A 62 -6.02 4.92 0.84
C ALA A 62 -7.47 4.40 0.64
N GLU A 63 -8.17 4.87 -0.40
CA GLU A 63 -9.55 4.45 -0.68
C GLU A 63 -9.61 3.00 -1.16
N GLU A 64 -8.65 2.57 -1.99
CA GLU A 64 -8.55 1.17 -2.40
C GLU A 64 -8.26 0.26 -1.19
N LEU A 65 -7.40 0.68 -0.25
CA LEU A 65 -7.16 -0.05 1.00
C LEU A 65 -8.43 -0.17 1.86
N PHE A 66 -9.25 0.89 1.92
CA PHE A 66 -10.54 0.87 2.58
C PHE A 66 -11.50 -0.15 1.93
N LEU A 67 -11.66 -0.08 0.60
CA LEU A 67 -12.52 -0.99 -0.18
C LEU A 67 -12.07 -2.46 -0.06
N MET A 68 -10.76 -2.69 0.06
CA MET A 68 -10.19 -4.03 0.30
C MET A 68 -10.38 -4.54 1.74
N GLY A 69 -10.95 -3.75 2.64
CA GLY A 69 -11.18 -4.13 4.04
C GLY A 69 -9.91 -4.10 4.91
N ALA A 70 -8.92 -3.27 4.54
CA ALA A 70 -7.69 -3.09 5.31
C ALA A 70 -7.86 -2.20 6.56
N VAL A 71 -9.09 -1.90 6.97
CA VAL A 71 -9.39 -1.13 8.19
C VAL A 71 -9.61 -2.03 9.41
N LYS A 72 -9.21 -1.57 10.60
CA LYS A 72 -9.54 -2.20 11.87
C LYS A 72 -11.04 -2.01 12.14
N ALA A 73 -11.68 -3.05 12.68
CA ALA A 73 -13.06 -2.97 13.17
C ALA A 73 -13.11 -2.25 14.53
#